data_AF-A0A953DC09-F1
#
_entry.id   AF-A0A953DC09-F1
#
_cell.length_a   1.000
_cell.length_b   1.000
_cell.length_c   1.000
_cell.angle_alpha   90.00
_cell.angle_beta   90.00
_cell.angle_gamma   90.00
#
_symmetry.space_group_name_H-M   'P 1'
#
loop_
_entity.id
_entity.type
_entity.pdbx_description
1 polymer ?
#
loop_
_entity_poly.entity_id
_entity_poly.type
_entity_poly.pdbx_seq_one_letter_code
_entity_poly.pdbx_strand_id
1 'polypeptide(L)'
;MRAAGRSTVVLLLGVLVLALGLAACGGVREESAVAPSAGGGASSVSTNDSADGARESAGAAPPQAAQIADWDRRIVRTAELTLTVQNVEQAIAAVRDIATAQGGQILTSSTSYNGDYQSAMLTIEVPSDRFDPTMSALRGLPLVERVDHETTSSQDVTEEYVDLQARLRNAEATEQRLLSLQGQATRLEDILALEREIARVRGEIEQMKGRLNYLERRTSFSRIDLQLLPVGAGAGRAAHEFDFVRVVREAWDASMRFAGQVATVGLTVVVFLWWLWPLVAAGAVYYARRARRRGATPGATEV
;
A
#
# COMPACT_ATOMS: atom_id res chain seq x y z
N MET A 1 32.61 46.87 43.52
CA MET A 1 32.01 46.91 42.17
C MET A 1 32.29 45.59 41.43
N ARG A 2 31.52 44.52 41.67
CA ARG A 2 31.68 43.20 41.00
C ARG A 2 30.33 42.53 40.64
N ALA A 3 29.25 43.31 40.54
CA ALA A 3 27.89 42.77 40.33
C ALA A 3 27.35 42.90 38.89
N ALA A 4 27.97 43.71 38.02
CA ALA A 4 27.39 44.01 36.69
C ALA A 4 27.66 42.94 35.61
N GLY A 5 28.70 42.11 35.76
CA GLY A 5 29.07 41.10 34.75
C GLY A 5 28.32 39.77 34.83
N ARG A 6 27.69 39.45 35.98
CA ARG A 6 26.92 38.20 36.14
C ARG A 6 25.49 38.32 35.60
N SER A 7 24.92 39.53 35.59
CA SER A 7 23.56 39.77 35.08
C SER A 7 23.49 39.74 33.54
N THR A 8 24.51 40.27 32.86
CA THR A 8 24.56 40.28 31.39
C THR A 8 24.84 38.91 30.78
N VAL A 9 25.63 38.07 31.46
CA VAL A 9 25.88 36.68 31.03
C VAL A 9 24.64 35.80 31.23
N VAL A 10 23.87 36.00 32.32
CA VAL A 10 22.60 35.29 32.56
C VAL A 10 21.50 35.74 31.58
N LEU A 11 21.46 37.03 31.21
CA LEU A 11 20.55 37.54 30.18
C LEU A 11 20.89 37.03 28.78
N LEU A 12 22.18 36.93 28.43
CA LEU A 12 22.62 36.37 27.13
C LEU A 12 22.40 34.86 27.04
N LEU A 13 22.60 34.11 28.13
CA LEU A 13 22.26 32.68 28.20
C LEU A 13 20.73 32.45 28.16
N GLY A 14 19.94 33.32 28.80
CA GLY A 14 18.48 33.26 28.75
C GLY A 14 17.91 33.50 27.34
N VAL A 15 18.48 34.44 26.59
CA VAL A 15 18.07 34.74 25.21
C VAL A 15 18.52 33.63 24.23
N LEU A 16 19.67 33.00 24.47
CA LEU A 16 20.14 31.85 23.69
C LEU A 16 19.26 30.59 23.91
N VAL A 17 18.82 30.34 25.14
CA VAL A 17 17.93 29.21 25.47
C VAL A 17 16.50 29.45 24.97
N LEU A 18 16.03 30.71 24.95
CA LEU A 18 14.72 31.05 24.40
C LEU A 18 14.70 30.99 22.86
N ALA A 19 15.82 31.27 22.19
CA ALA A 19 15.94 31.14 20.74
C ALA A 19 16.03 29.68 20.25
N LEU A 20 16.56 28.76 21.07
CA LEU A 20 16.56 27.32 20.77
C LEU A 20 15.21 26.63 21.04
N GLY A 21 14.30 27.25 21.80
CA GLY A 21 12.99 26.69 22.13
C GLY A 21 11.91 26.81 21.04
N LEU A 22 12.14 27.61 20.00
CA LEU A 22 11.14 27.92 18.96
C LEU A 22 11.36 27.20 17.61
N ALA A 23 12.36 26.32 17.49
CA ALA A 23 12.70 25.64 16.23
C ALA A 23 12.45 24.12 16.19
N ALA A 24 11.77 23.52 17.19
CA ALA A 24 11.50 22.08 17.17
C ALA A 24 10.17 21.69 17.85
N CYS A 25 9.07 22.31 17.41
CA CYS A 25 7.76 21.68 17.46
C CYS A 25 7.47 21.08 16.07
N GLY A 26 7.67 19.77 15.96
CA GLY A 26 7.30 18.95 14.81
C GLY A 26 7.11 17.53 15.30
N GLY A 27 5.91 17.23 15.80
CA GLY A 27 5.56 15.94 16.37
C GLY A 27 5.50 14.84 15.32
N VAL A 28 6.07 13.68 15.66
CA VAL A 28 5.86 12.41 14.96
C VAL A 28 5.23 11.45 15.98
N ARG A 29 4.05 10.92 15.60
CA ARG A 29 3.27 9.92 16.34
C ARG A 29 3.85 8.51 16.15
N GLU A 30 3.57 7.67 17.15
CA GLU A 30 4.00 6.28 17.38
C GLU A 30 3.82 5.27 16.23
N GLU A 31 4.68 4.25 16.22
CA GLU A 31 4.25 2.85 16.10
C GLU A 31 5.20 1.98 16.95
N SER A 32 4.62 1.29 17.93
CA SER A 32 5.31 0.37 18.83
C SER A 32 5.70 -0.92 18.10
N ALA A 33 7.00 -1.20 18.02
CA ALA A 33 7.51 -2.50 17.61
C ALA A 33 7.50 -3.46 18.81
N VAL A 34 6.51 -4.35 18.87
CA VAL A 34 6.55 -5.57 19.68
C VAL A 34 7.28 -6.63 18.86
N ALA A 35 8.47 -7.03 19.31
CA ALA A 35 9.18 -8.20 18.81
C ALA A 35 8.96 -9.40 19.75
N PRO A 36 8.91 -10.64 19.23
CA PRO A 36 8.36 -11.79 19.94
C PRO A 36 9.37 -12.47 20.86
N SER A 37 8.85 -12.98 21.97
CA SER A 37 9.55 -13.85 22.91
C SER A 37 9.91 -15.19 22.26
N ALA A 38 11.20 -15.55 22.35
CA ALA A 38 11.72 -16.85 21.97
C ALA A 38 11.34 -17.90 23.04
N GLY A 39 10.25 -18.62 22.79
CA GLY A 39 9.84 -19.81 23.54
C GLY A 39 10.28 -21.08 22.81
N GLY A 40 11.47 -21.58 23.11
CA GLY A 40 11.94 -22.89 22.67
C GLY A 40 11.22 -24.02 23.42
N GLY A 41 10.11 -24.49 22.85
CA GLY A 41 9.40 -25.70 23.29
C GLY A 41 9.61 -26.81 22.28
N ALA A 42 10.61 -27.65 22.50
CA ALA A 42 10.79 -28.91 21.78
C ALA A 42 9.71 -29.90 22.25
N SER A 43 8.65 -30.08 21.46
CA SER A 43 7.76 -31.24 21.57
C SER A 43 8.25 -32.28 20.58
N SER A 44 8.87 -33.32 21.10
CA SER A 44 9.23 -34.54 20.37
C SER A 44 7.97 -35.26 19.90
N VAL A 45 7.90 -35.46 18.59
CA VAL A 45 6.99 -36.39 17.93
C VAL A 45 7.21 -37.79 18.51
N SER A 46 6.16 -38.35 19.11
CA SER A 46 6.06 -39.79 19.37
C SER A 46 5.82 -40.51 18.04
N THR A 47 6.88 -41.10 17.51
CA THR A 47 6.81 -42.13 16.48
C THR A 47 6.55 -43.46 17.18
N ASN A 48 5.30 -43.91 17.19
CA ASN A 48 5.00 -45.32 17.37
C ASN A 48 5.07 -45.99 16.00
N ASP A 49 6.24 -46.51 15.65
CA ASP A 49 6.39 -47.49 14.59
C ASP A 49 6.68 -48.84 15.26
N SER A 50 5.67 -49.70 15.28
CA SER A 50 5.78 -51.10 15.69
C SER A 50 5.86 -51.95 14.43
N ALA A 51 7.08 -52.39 14.18
CA ALA A 51 7.51 -53.65 13.58
C ALA A 51 6.46 -54.60 12.97
N ASP A 52 6.72 -54.87 11.69
CA ASP A 52 6.96 -56.20 11.09
C ASP A 52 5.78 -57.12 10.72
N GLY A 53 5.88 -57.68 9.52
CA GLY A 53 4.87 -58.57 8.94
C GLY A 53 4.96 -58.81 7.43
N ALA A 54 6.12 -59.26 6.95
CA ALA A 54 6.34 -60.20 5.84
C ALA A 54 5.43 -60.21 4.56
N ARG A 55 6.08 -59.87 3.43
CA ARG A 55 6.17 -60.60 2.12
C ARG A 55 5.04 -61.60 1.74
N GLU A 56 4.43 -61.40 0.56
CA GLU A 56 4.75 -62.12 -0.70
C GLU A 56 3.58 -62.17 -1.72
N SER A 57 3.92 -62.03 -3.02
CA SER A 57 3.10 -62.26 -4.23
C SER A 57 1.92 -61.31 -4.49
N ALA A 58 1.60 -60.87 -5.72
CA ALA A 58 1.85 -61.40 -7.05
C ALA A 58 1.86 -60.24 -8.08
N GLY A 59 2.44 -60.50 -9.26
CA GLY A 59 2.48 -59.54 -10.37
C GLY A 59 1.10 -59.04 -10.77
N ALA A 60 0.84 -57.77 -10.47
CA ALA A 60 -0.21 -56.99 -11.10
C ALA A 60 0.45 -56.02 -12.06
N ALA A 61 0.01 -56.06 -13.32
CA ALA A 61 0.31 -55.04 -14.31
C ALA A 61 0.12 -53.64 -13.67
N PRO A 62 0.94 -52.64 -14.04
CA PRO A 62 0.78 -51.30 -13.49
C PRO A 62 -0.69 -50.90 -13.67
N PRO A 63 -1.37 -50.40 -12.62
CA PRO A 63 -2.70 -49.88 -12.82
C PRO A 63 -2.53 -48.80 -13.88
N GLN A 64 -3.08 -49.05 -15.07
CA GLN A 64 -3.39 -47.98 -16.00
C GLN A 64 -4.06 -46.95 -15.13
N ALA A 65 -3.36 -45.82 -14.93
CA ALA A 65 -3.87 -44.69 -14.22
C ALA A 65 -5.24 -44.49 -14.82
N ALA A 66 -6.27 -44.88 -14.06
CA ALA A 66 -7.64 -44.62 -14.41
C ALA A 66 -7.60 -43.14 -14.74
N GLN A 67 -7.87 -42.80 -16.00
CA GLN A 67 -8.08 -41.43 -16.41
C GLN A 67 -9.10 -40.94 -15.39
N ILE A 68 -8.60 -40.19 -14.42
CA ILE A 68 -9.38 -39.73 -13.28
C ILE A 68 -10.51 -39.03 -13.98
N ALA A 69 -11.71 -39.60 -13.85
CA ALA A 69 -12.90 -39.04 -14.45
C ALA A 69 -12.81 -37.56 -14.20
N ASP A 70 -12.84 -36.78 -15.28
CA ASP A 70 -12.79 -35.34 -15.25
C ASP A 70 -14.09 -34.91 -14.55
N TRP A 71 -14.12 -35.05 -13.23
CA TRP A 71 -15.09 -34.40 -12.38
C TRP A 71 -14.92 -32.95 -12.77
N ASP A 72 -15.95 -32.38 -13.41
CA ASP A 72 -16.01 -31.00 -13.87
C ASP A 72 -15.34 -30.07 -12.85
N ARG A 73 -14.01 -29.87 -13.03
CA ARG A 73 -13.17 -29.34 -11.97
C ARG A 73 -13.44 -27.85 -11.92
N ARG A 74 -13.87 -27.39 -10.76
CA ARG A 74 -14.16 -25.98 -10.54
C ARG A 74 -12.87 -25.30 -10.14
N ILE A 75 -12.07 -24.89 -11.12
CA ILE A 75 -10.79 -24.20 -10.90
C ILE A 75 -10.95 -22.70 -11.22
N VAL A 76 -10.68 -21.86 -10.24
CA VAL A 76 -10.57 -20.41 -10.40
C VAL A 76 -9.14 -20.09 -10.82
N ARG A 77 -8.94 -19.43 -11.96
CA ARG A 77 -7.62 -19.00 -12.42
C ARG A 77 -7.55 -17.47 -12.45
N THR A 78 -6.47 -16.95 -11.88
CA THR A 78 -6.16 -15.52 -11.89
C THR A 78 -4.69 -15.32 -12.27
N ALA A 79 -4.39 -14.28 -13.03
CA ALA A 79 -3.02 -13.89 -13.29
C ALA A 79 -2.81 -12.40 -13.16
N GLU A 80 -1.61 -12.05 -12.74
CA GLU A 80 -1.07 -10.70 -12.71
C GLU A 80 0.07 -10.65 -13.70
N LEU A 81 0.03 -9.69 -14.63
CA LEU A 81 1.03 -9.53 -15.67
C LEU A 81 1.44 -8.06 -15.75
N THR A 82 2.74 -7.80 -15.69
CA THR A 82 3.32 -6.47 -15.87
C THR A 82 4.21 -6.49 -17.10
N LEU A 83 3.86 -5.67 -18.10
CA LEU A 83 4.56 -5.57 -19.38
C LEU A 83 5.14 -4.17 -19.55
N THR A 84 6.42 -4.11 -19.90
CA THR A 84 7.03 -2.90 -20.47
C THR A 84 6.77 -2.89 -21.97
N VAL A 85 6.12 -1.83 -22.46
CA VAL A 85 5.70 -1.65 -23.85
C VAL A 85 6.22 -0.35 -24.43
N GLN A 86 6.48 -0.32 -25.74
CA GLN A 86 7.00 0.86 -26.44
C GLN A 86 5.97 2.01 -26.47
N ASN A 87 4.70 1.68 -26.68
CA ASN A 87 3.60 2.64 -26.71
C ASN A 87 2.38 2.06 -25.97
N VAL A 88 1.98 2.70 -24.87
CA VAL A 88 0.90 2.22 -24.01
C VAL A 88 -0.46 2.30 -24.69
N GLU A 89 -0.73 3.35 -25.47
CA GLU A 89 -2.02 3.52 -26.16
C GLU A 89 -2.24 2.45 -27.24
N GLN A 90 -1.22 2.18 -28.05
CA GLN A 90 -1.26 1.10 -29.05
C GLN A 90 -1.35 -0.28 -28.38
N ALA A 91 -0.66 -0.47 -27.26
CA ALA A 91 -0.72 -1.73 -26.50
C ALA A 91 -2.13 -1.95 -25.94
N ILE A 92 -2.82 -0.94 -25.42
CA ILE A 92 -4.21 -1.05 -24.95
C ILE A 92 -5.13 -1.53 -26.09
N ALA A 93 -4.99 -0.95 -27.29
CA ALA A 93 -5.78 -1.34 -28.45
C ALA A 93 -5.52 -2.81 -28.85
N ALA A 94 -4.25 -3.20 -28.96
CA ALA A 94 -3.88 -4.56 -29.30
C ALA A 94 -4.32 -5.59 -28.23
N VAL A 95 -4.26 -5.23 -26.94
CA VAL A 95 -4.78 -6.06 -25.83
C VAL A 95 -6.29 -6.25 -25.95
N ARG A 96 -7.04 -5.20 -26.31
CA ARG A 96 -8.49 -5.29 -26.55
C ARG A 96 -8.82 -6.25 -27.69
N ASP A 97 -8.05 -6.19 -28.77
CA ASP A 97 -8.24 -7.08 -29.92
C ASP A 97 -7.96 -8.54 -29.53
N ILE A 98 -6.88 -8.79 -28.78
CA ILE A 98 -6.57 -10.13 -28.24
C ILE A 98 -7.70 -10.62 -27.33
N ALA A 99 -8.14 -9.81 -26.38
CA ALA A 99 -9.21 -10.19 -25.45
C ALA A 99 -10.49 -10.57 -26.21
N THR A 100 -10.87 -9.76 -27.21
CA THR A 100 -12.06 -10.00 -28.03
C THR A 100 -11.91 -11.26 -28.90
N ALA A 101 -10.74 -11.48 -29.50
CA ALA A 101 -10.43 -12.66 -30.30
C ALA A 101 -10.49 -13.96 -29.48
N GLN A 102 -10.18 -13.89 -28.18
CA GLN A 102 -10.25 -15.02 -27.25
C GLN A 102 -11.64 -15.18 -26.60
N GLY A 103 -12.64 -14.41 -27.03
CA GLY A 103 -14.00 -14.48 -26.51
C GLY A 103 -14.16 -13.88 -25.11
N GLY A 104 -13.21 -13.05 -24.68
CA GLY A 104 -13.26 -12.30 -23.43
C GLY A 104 -13.57 -10.83 -23.63
N GLN A 105 -13.50 -10.08 -22.53
CA GLN A 105 -13.77 -8.66 -22.47
C GLN A 105 -12.86 -7.95 -21.47
N ILE A 106 -12.72 -6.64 -21.62
CA ILE A 106 -12.04 -5.78 -20.64
C ILE A 106 -13.10 -5.27 -19.67
N LEU A 107 -12.98 -5.64 -18.39
CA LEU A 107 -13.85 -5.18 -17.30
C LEU A 107 -13.55 -3.74 -16.89
N THR A 108 -12.26 -3.46 -16.73
CA THR A 108 -11.77 -2.16 -16.26
C THR A 108 -10.57 -1.78 -17.09
N SER A 109 -10.50 -0.52 -17.50
CA SER A 109 -9.33 0.07 -18.15
C SER A 109 -9.10 1.44 -17.54
N SER A 110 -7.97 1.59 -16.85
CA SER A 110 -7.54 2.86 -16.26
C SER A 110 -6.20 3.25 -16.87
N THR A 111 -6.10 4.50 -17.31
CA THR A 111 -4.85 5.07 -17.81
C THR A 111 -4.46 6.21 -16.90
N SER A 112 -3.20 6.23 -16.46
CA SER A 112 -2.65 7.26 -15.59
C SER A 112 -1.50 7.95 -16.29
N TYR A 113 -1.43 9.27 -16.12
CA TYR A 113 -0.39 10.13 -16.65
C TYR A 113 0.43 10.67 -15.48
N ASN A 114 1.68 10.23 -15.37
CA ASN A 114 2.59 10.64 -14.31
C ASN A 114 3.69 11.51 -14.92
N GLY A 115 3.38 12.78 -15.18
CA GLY A 115 4.29 13.77 -15.75
C GLY A 115 4.84 13.35 -17.11
N ASP A 116 5.97 12.63 -17.08
CA ASP A 116 6.75 12.22 -18.25
C ASP A 116 6.34 10.87 -18.83
N TYR A 117 5.49 10.09 -18.14
CA TYR A 117 5.11 8.77 -18.61
C TYR A 117 3.63 8.42 -18.41
N GLN A 118 3.08 7.69 -19.39
CA GLN A 118 1.72 7.14 -19.38
C GLN A 118 1.80 5.67 -18.98
N SER A 119 0.99 5.22 -18.02
CA SER A 119 0.84 3.82 -17.65
C SER A 119 -0.63 3.40 -17.71
N ALA A 120 -0.90 2.12 -17.93
CA ALA A 120 -2.27 1.61 -17.93
C ALA A 120 -2.42 0.37 -17.07
N MET A 121 -3.60 0.23 -16.47
CA MET A 121 -4.02 -0.95 -15.74
C MET A 121 -5.34 -1.44 -16.33
N LEU A 122 -5.34 -2.69 -16.77
CA LEU A 122 -6.47 -3.33 -17.41
C LEU A 122 -6.82 -4.60 -16.63
N THR A 123 -8.10 -4.79 -16.35
CA THR A 123 -8.60 -6.06 -15.84
C THR A 123 -9.37 -6.73 -16.97
N ILE A 124 -8.86 -7.87 -17.41
CA ILE A 124 -9.38 -8.64 -18.54
C ILE A 124 -10.06 -9.88 -17.97
N GLU A 125 -11.22 -10.23 -18.52
CA GLU A 125 -11.96 -11.44 -18.22
C GLU A 125 -12.06 -12.29 -19.48
N VAL A 126 -11.59 -13.53 -19.42
CA VAL A 126 -11.61 -14.48 -20.55
C VAL A 126 -12.21 -15.80 -20.12
N PRO A 127 -12.86 -16.56 -21.02
CA PRO A 127 -13.28 -17.92 -20.72
C PRO A 127 -12.11 -18.76 -20.19
N SER A 128 -12.35 -19.62 -19.20
CA SER A 128 -11.31 -20.40 -18.52
C SER A 128 -10.46 -21.24 -19.49
N ASP A 129 -11.11 -21.84 -20.50
CA ASP A 129 -10.46 -22.63 -21.55
C ASP A 129 -9.52 -21.81 -22.46
N ARG A 130 -9.70 -20.48 -22.49
CA ARG A 130 -8.93 -19.54 -23.31
C ARG A 130 -7.87 -18.79 -22.51
N PHE A 131 -7.69 -19.12 -21.23
CA PHE A 131 -6.71 -18.46 -20.37
C PHE A 131 -5.27 -18.60 -20.88
N ASP A 132 -4.77 -19.82 -21.09
CA ASP A 132 -3.38 -20.05 -21.51
C ASP A 132 -3.07 -19.48 -22.92
N PRO A 133 -3.97 -19.62 -23.93
CA PRO A 133 -3.82 -18.93 -25.21
C PRO A 133 -3.78 -17.40 -25.08
N THR A 134 -4.63 -16.82 -24.23
CA THR A 134 -4.65 -15.36 -24.01
C THR A 134 -3.34 -14.90 -23.40
N MET A 135 -2.87 -15.57 -22.34
CA MET A 135 -1.61 -15.21 -21.68
C MET A 135 -0.43 -15.26 -22.66
N SER A 136 -0.38 -16.31 -23.49
CA SER A 136 0.65 -16.46 -24.52
C SER A 136 0.59 -15.35 -25.58
N ALA A 137 -0.62 -14.97 -26.01
CA ALA A 137 -0.81 -13.86 -26.95
C ALA A 137 -0.41 -12.50 -26.35
N LEU A 138 -0.68 -12.27 -25.06
CA LEU A 138 -0.28 -11.04 -24.37
C LEU A 138 1.25 -10.93 -24.24
N ARG A 139 1.95 -12.02 -23.91
CA ARG A 139 3.42 -12.05 -23.86
C ARG A 139 4.06 -11.87 -25.23
N GLY A 140 3.45 -12.45 -26.28
CA GLY A 140 3.95 -12.41 -27.66
C GLY A 140 3.58 -11.13 -28.42
N LEU A 141 2.97 -10.15 -27.77
CA LEU A 141 2.52 -8.92 -28.41
C LEU A 141 3.73 -8.10 -28.88
N PRO A 142 3.85 -7.73 -30.18
CA PRO A 142 5.07 -7.13 -30.74
C PRO A 142 5.51 -5.80 -30.11
N LEU A 143 4.59 -5.10 -29.44
CA LEU A 143 4.86 -3.84 -28.74
C LEU A 143 5.50 -4.07 -27.36
N VAL A 144 5.53 -5.32 -26.86
CA VAL A 144 6.17 -5.71 -25.60
C VAL A 144 7.66 -5.81 -25.80
N GLU A 145 8.40 -5.05 -25.01
CA GLU A 145 9.87 -5.15 -24.96
C GLU A 145 10.31 -6.15 -23.89
N ARG A 146 9.63 -6.17 -22.74
CA ARG A 146 9.96 -7.04 -21.61
C ARG A 146 8.74 -7.36 -20.75
N VAL A 147 8.70 -8.58 -20.23
CA VAL A 147 7.82 -8.99 -19.13
C VAL A 147 8.53 -8.69 -17.81
N ASP A 148 8.02 -7.76 -17.02
CA ASP A 148 8.66 -7.37 -15.75
C ASP A 148 8.20 -8.23 -14.58
N HIS A 149 6.92 -8.62 -14.58
CA HIS A 149 6.34 -9.46 -13.53
C HIS A 149 5.25 -10.34 -14.12
N GLU A 150 5.21 -11.59 -13.67
CA GLU A 150 4.16 -12.52 -14.00
C GLU A 150 3.90 -13.45 -12.83
N THR A 151 2.65 -13.50 -12.38
CA THR A 151 2.20 -14.45 -11.37
C THR A 151 0.89 -15.07 -11.83
N THR A 152 0.80 -16.39 -11.78
CA THR A 152 -0.45 -17.13 -12.01
C THR A 152 -0.84 -17.86 -10.74
N SER A 153 -2.10 -17.73 -10.35
CA SER A 153 -2.70 -18.45 -9.24
C SER A 153 -3.86 -19.29 -9.75
N SER A 154 -4.02 -20.48 -9.18
CA SER A 154 -5.12 -21.39 -9.50
C SER A 154 -5.62 -22.00 -8.20
N GLN A 155 -6.92 -21.96 -8.00
CA GLN A 155 -7.58 -22.47 -6.80
C GLN A 155 -8.66 -23.44 -7.21
N ASP A 156 -8.56 -24.69 -6.72
CA ASP A 156 -9.62 -25.68 -6.87
C ASP A 156 -10.70 -25.42 -5.81
N VAL A 157 -11.91 -25.12 -6.25
CA VAL A 157 -13.10 -24.88 -5.43
C VAL A 157 -14.17 -25.97 -5.64
N THR A 158 -13.79 -27.11 -6.20
CA THR A 158 -14.71 -28.23 -6.48
C THR A 158 -15.34 -28.75 -5.21
N GLU A 159 -14.57 -28.94 -4.14
CA GLU A 159 -15.06 -29.40 -2.84
C GLU A 159 -16.08 -28.42 -2.25
N GLU A 160 -15.76 -27.12 -2.24
CA GLU A 160 -16.66 -26.07 -1.73
C GLU A 160 -17.97 -26.03 -2.52
N TYR A 161 -17.88 -26.12 -3.86
CA TYR A 161 -19.05 -26.08 -4.72
C TYR A 161 -19.98 -27.28 -4.50
N VAL A 162 -19.42 -28.50 -4.40
CA VAL A 162 -20.21 -29.72 -4.16
C VAL A 162 -20.83 -29.73 -2.76
N ASP A 163 -20.09 -29.30 -1.73
CA ASP A 163 -20.64 -29.17 -0.36
C ASP A 163 -21.79 -28.16 -0.32
N LEU A 164 -21.62 -26.98 -0.92
CA LEU A 164 -22.69 -25.97 -0.99
C LEU A 164 -23.93 -26.48 -1.72
N GLN A 165 -23.79 -27.25 -2.80
CA GLN A 165 -24.93 -27.86 -3.46
C GLN A 165 -25.65 -28.89 -2.58
N ALA A 166 -24.91 -29.71 -1.82
CA ALA A 166 -25.51 -30.67 -0.90
C ALA A 166 -26.28 -29.95 0.23
N ARG A 167 -25.67 -28.91 0.81
CA ARG A 167 -26.31 -28.08 1.85
C ARG A 167 -27.54 -27.35 1.33
N LEU A 168 -27.47 -26.80 0.12
CA LEU A 168 -28.61 -26.13 -0.51
C LEU A 168 -29.80 -27.08 -0.67
N ARG A 169 -29.58 -28.29 -1.22
CA ARG A 169 -30.64 -29.30 -1.37
C ARG A 169 -31.28 -29.67 -0.03
N ASN A 170 -30.48 -29.81 1.02
CA ASN A 170 -30.98 -30.11 2.37
C ASN A 170 -31.79 -28.94 2.96
N ALA A 171 -31.36 -27.70 2.75
CA ALA A 171 -32.07 -26.52 3.20
C ALA A 171 -33.41 -26.35 2.47
N GLU A 172 -33.46 -26.55 1.14
CA GLU A 172 -34.70 -26.52 0.35
C GLU A 172 -35.68 -27.62 0.79
N ALA A 173 -35.19 -28.83 1.07
CA ALA A 173 -36.02 -29.90 1.64
C ALA A 173 -36.57 -29.53 3.03
N THR A 174 -35.77 -28.84 3.84
CA THR A 174 -36.17 -28.35 5.17
C THR A 174 -37.24 -27.26 5.05
N GLU A 175 -37.05 -26.29 4.16
CA GLU A 175 -38.03 -25.24 3.85
C GLU A 175 -39.37 -25.87 3.43
N GLN A 176 -39.35 -26.83 2.50
CA GLN A 176 -40.55 -27.52 2.04
C GLN A 176 -41.28 -28.25 3.17
N ARG A 177 -40.53 -28.86 4.09
CA ARG A 177 -41.11 -29.51 5.28
C ARG A 177 -41.74 -28.47 6.21
N LEU A 178 -41.07 -27.35 6.47
CA LEU A 178 -41.61 -26.27 7.30
C LEU A 178 -42.89 -25.68 6.71
N LEU A 179 -42.93 -25.45 5.39
CA LEU A 179 -44.13 -25.00 4.67
C LEU A 179 -45.29 -26.00 4.80
N SER A 180 -44.99 -27.31 4.74
CA SER A 180 -46.02 -28.35 4.94
C SER A 180 -46.59 -28.35 6.36
N LEU A 181 -45.74 -28.13 7.38
CA LEU A 181 -46.15 -28.02 8.78
C LEU A 181 -46.96 -26.73 9.02
N GLN A 182 -46.57 -25.63 8.38
CA GLN A 182 -47.29 -24.36 8.47
C GLN A 182 -48.71 -24.49 7.92
N GLY A 183 -48.90 -25.21 6.80
CA GLY A 183 -50.22 -25.48 6.23
C GLY A 183 -51.14 -26.33 7.12
N GLN A 184 -50.58 -27.03 8.12
CA GLN A 184 -51.32 -27.86 9.07
C GLN A 184 -51.49 -27.19 10.44
N ALA A 185 -50.79 -26.09 10.71
CA ALA A 185 -50.79 -25.42 12.00
C ALA A 185 -52.09 -24.63 12.23
N THR A 186 -52.69 -24.79 13.42
CA THR A 186 -53.95 -24.12 13.79
C THR A 186 -53.78 -23.05 14.85
N ARG A 187 -52.70 -23.10 15.64
CA ARG A 187 -52.38 -22.10 16.66
C ARG A 187 -51.55 -20.97 16.07
N LEU A 188 -51.96 -19.73 16.34
CA LEU A 188 -51.25 -18.53 15.88
C LEU A 188 -49.78 -18.51 16.34
N GLU A 189 -49.52 -18.93 17.56
CA GLU A 189 -48.16 -19.02 18.13
C GLU A 189 -47.25 -19.93 17.30
N ASP A 190 -47.77 -21.09 16.87
CA ASP A 190 -47.04 -22.07 16.06
C ASP A 190 -46.81 -21.54 14.65
N ILE A 191 -47.81 -20.86 14.06
CA ILE A 191 -47.69 -20.21 12.74
C ILE A 191 -46.58 -19.15 12.77
N LEU A 192 -46.60 -18.25 13.75
CA LEU A 192 -45.57 -17.20 13.89
C LEU A 192 -44.18 -17.78 14.18
N ALA A 193 -44.09 -18.93 14.86
CA ALA A 193 -42.82 -19.63 15.06
C ALA A 193 -42.30 -20.24 13.75
N LEU A 194 -43.17 -20.90 12.98
CA LEU A 194 -42.83 -21.48 11.68
C LEU A 194 -42.45 -20.41 10.66
N GLU A 195 -43.14 -19.26 10.61
CA GLU A 195 -42.79 -18.15 9.72
C GLU A 195 -41.38 -17.61 9.98
N ARG A 196 -41.02 -17.44 11.27
CA ARG A 196 -39.67 -17.01 11.65
C ARG A 196 -38.62 -18.01 11.19
N GLU A 197 -38.90 -19.30 11.34
CA GLU A 197 -37.98 -20.35 10.93
C GLU A 197 -37.86 -20.49 9.40
N ILE A 198 -38.98 -20.40 8.68
CA ILE A 198 -39.00 -20.36 7.21
C ILE A 198 -38.19 -19.17 6.71
N ALA A 199 -38.39 -17.97 7.28
CA ALA A 199 -37.64 -16.78 6.90
C ALA A 199 -36.13 -16.96 7.13
N ARG A 200 -35.73 -17.59 8.24
CA ARG A 200 -34.33 -17.94 8.54
C ARG A 200 -33.74 -18.88 7.48
N VAL A 201 -34.40 -20.02 7.23
CA VAL A 201 -33.93 -21.04 6.27
C VAL A 201 -33.87 -20.46 4.85
N ARG A 202 -34.85 -19.65 4.46
CA ARG A 202 -34.87 -18.99 3.16
C ARG A 202 -33.70 -18.02 2.99
N GLY A 203 -33.35 -17.28 4.05
CA GLY A 203 -32.15 -16.44 4.05
C GLY A 203 -30.87 -17.26 3.82
N GLU A 204 -30.75 -18.44 4.43
CA GLU A 204 -29.61 -19.36 4.21
C GLU A 204 -29.57 -19.89 2.78
N ILE A 205 -30.72 -20.27 2.22
CA ILE A 205 -30.86 -20.70 0.81
C ILE A 205 -30.38 -19.61 -0.13
N GLU A 206 -30.83 -18.36 0.07
CA GLU A 206 -30.45 -17.22 -0.76
C GLU A 206 -28.94 -16.94 -0.70
N GLN A 207 -28.35 -17.02 0.49
CA GLN A 207 -26.89 -16.89 0.66
C GLN A 207 -26.12 -18.00 -0.06
N MET A 208 -26.53 -19.27 0.09
CA MET A 208 -25.88 -20.40 -0.59
C MET A 208 -26.02 -20.30 -2.11
N LYS A 209 -27.20 -19.94 -2.63
CA LYS A 209 -27.41 -19.68 -4.07
C LYS A 209 -26.53 -18.54 -4.56
N GLY A 210 -26.40 -17.46 -3.80
CA GLY A 210 -25.49 -16.36 -4.11
C GLY A 210 -24.03 -16.83 -4.23
N ARG A 211 -23.57 -17.64 -3.27
CA ARG A 211 -22.21 -18.19 -3.25
C ARG A 211 -21.95 -19.15 -4.41
N LEU A 212 -22.90 -20.06 -4.71
CA LEU A 212 -22.81 -20.97 -5.86
C LEU A 212 -22.67 -20.21 -7.18
N ASN A 213 -23.53 -19.22 -7.41
CA ASN A 213 -23.48 -18.38 -8.61
C ASN A 213 -22.14 -17.62 -8.74
N TYR A 214 -21.54 -17.22 -7.62
CA TYR A 214 -20.25 -16.56 -7.60
C TYR A 214 -19.11 -17.52 -7.98
N LEU A 215 -19.07 -18.72 -7.38
CA LEU A 215 -18.08 -19.74 -7.72
C LEU A 215 -18.21 -20.21 -9.17
N GLU A 216 -19.43 -20.36 -9.66
CA GLU A 216 -19.70 -20.69 -11.06
C GLU A 216 -19.12 -19.63 -12.01
N ARG A 217 -19.42 -18.34 -11.80
CA ARG A 217 -18.82 -17.27 -12.61
C ARG A 217 -17.29 -17.26 -12.55
N ARG A 218 -16.70 -17.44 -11.35
CA ARG A 218 -15.24 -17.46 -11.18
C ARG A 218 -14.52 -18.68 -11.77
N THR A 219 -15.25 -19.74 -12.05
CA THR A 219 -14.68 -20.98 -12.63
C THR A 219 -14.88 -21.01 -14.14
N SER A 220 -15.97 -20.42 -14.63
CA SER A 220 -16.22 -20.22 -16.07
C SER A 220 -15.30 -19.17 -16.68
N PHE A 221 -14.92 -18.13 -15.93
CA PHE A 221 -14.07 -17.05 -16.40
C PHE A 221 -12.81 -16.89 -15.55
N SER A 222 -11.70 -16.64 -16.23
CA SER A 222 -10.42 -16.29 -15.62
C SER A 222 -10.16 -14.79 -15.69
N ARG A 223 -9.59 -14.24 -14.62
CA ARG A 223 -9.20 -12.83 -14.55
C ARG A 223 -7.71 -12.68 -14.84
N ILE A 224 -7.38 -11.71 -15.68
CA ILE A 224 -6.00 -11.28 -15.93
C ILE A 224 -5.91 -9.79 -15.60
N ASP A 225 -5.14 -9.47 -14.58
CA ASP A 225 -4.81 -8.10 -14.20
C ASP A 225 -3.50 -7.72 -14.90
N LEU A 226 -3.62 -6.84 -15.90
CA LEU A 226 -2.53 -6.42 -16.77
C LEU A 226 -2.11 -5.00 -16.46
N GLN A 227 -0.83 -4.80 -16.16
CA GLN A 227 -0.22 -3.50 -16.04
C GLN A 227 0.72 -3.24 -17.22
N LEU A 228 0.52 -2.12 -17.90
CA LEU A 228 1.34 -1.65 -19.01
C LEU A 228 2.18 -0.46 -18.54
N LEU A 229 3.49 -0.59 -18.62
CA LEU A 229 4.45 0.48 -18.36
C LEU A 229 5.16 0.86 -19.65
N PRO A 230 5.46 2.14 -19.88
CA PRO A 230 6.26 2.54 -21.01
C PRO A 230 7.73 2.22 -20.76
N VAL A 231 8.47 2.05 -21.85
CA VAL A 231 9.93 1.92 -21.81
C VAL A 231 10.54 3.09 -21.02
N GLY A 232 11.40 2.76 -20.05
CA GLY A 232 12.02 3.75 -19.15
C GLY A 232 11.28 4.04 -17.83
N ALA A 233 10.02 3.62 -17.66
CA ALA A 233 9.32 3.76 -16.38
C ALA A 233 9.91 2.88 -15.26
N GLY A 234 10.60 1.79 -15.63
CA GLY A 234 11.30 0.88 -14.72
C GLY A 234 12.56 1.46 -14.06
N ALA A 235 13.07 2.62 -14.51
CA ALA A 235 14.25 3.25 -13.93
C ALA A 235 14.05 3.73 -12.47
N GLY A 236 12.80 3.77 -11.99
CA GLY A 236 12.49 4.09 -10.58
C GLY A 236 12.28 2.88 -9.66
N ARG A 237 12.24 1.64 -10.19
CA ARG A 237 12.01 0.41 -9.40
C ARG A 237 13.07 -0.67 -9.57
N ALA A 238 14.04 -0.49 -10.47
CA ALA A 238 15.30 -1.20 -10.33
C ALA A 238 15.87 -0.81 -8.95
N ALA A 239 16.34 -1.83 -8.22
CA ALA A 239 16.80 -1.78 -6.85
C ALA A 239 17.43 -0.45 -6.45
N HIS A 240 17.26 -0.08 -5.19
CA HIS A 240 18.01 0.98 -4.51
C HIS A 240 19.51 0.64 -4.52
N GLU A 241 20.14 0.66 -5.69
CA GLU A 241 21.58 0.65 -5.85
C GLU A 241 22.01 2.02 -5.36
N PHE A 242 22.73 2.03 -4.25
CA PHE A 242 23.13 3.24 -3.58
C PHE A 242 24.04 4.06 -4.51
N ASP A 243 23.46 5.05 -5.20
CA ASP A 243 24.18 5.94 -6.10
C ASP A 243 24.94 6.98 -5.27
N PHE A 244 26.12 6.58 -4.78
CA PHE A 244 27.02 7.41 -3.98
C PHE A 244 27.32 8.74 -4.68
N VAL A 245 27.42 8.74 -6.02
CA VAL A 245 27.75 9.95 -6.79
C VAL A 245 26.60 10.96 -6.75
N ARG A 246 25.35 10.49 -6.85
CA ARG A 246 24.17 11.36 -6.72
C ARG A 246 24.05 11.93 -5.31
N VAL A 247 24.21 11.10 -4.28
CA VAL A 247 24.17 11.53 -2.88
C VAL A 247 25.24 12.58 -2.58
N VAL A 248 26.47 12.42 -3.09
CA VAL A 248 27.55 13.41 -2.92
C VAL A 248 27.25 14.71 -3.66
N ARG A 249 26.68 14.66 -4.88
CA ARG A 249 26.31 15.87 -5.62
C ARG A 249 25.18 16.64 -4.94
N GLU A 250 24.15 15.94 -4.46
CA GLU A 250 23.05 16.57 -3.72
C GLU A 250 23.53 17.17 -2.39
N ALA A 251 24.43 16.49 -1.67
CA ALA A 251 25.04 17.01 -0.45
C ALA A 251 25.90 18.26 -0.72
N TRP A 252 26.62 18.29 -1.85
CA TRP A 252 27.43 19.44 -2.26
C TRP A 252 26.56 20.66 -2.62
N ASP A 253 25.50 20.45 -3.40
CA ASP A 253 24.54 21.51 -3.73
C ASP A 253 23.82 22.04 -2.48
N ALA A 254 23.44 21.15 -1.56
CA ALA A 254 22.87 21.54 -0.27
C ALA A 254 23.86 22.38 0.57
N SER A 255 25.15 22.02 0.56
CA SER A 255 26.21 22.78 1.23
C SER A 255 26.39 24.18 0.63
N MET A 256 26.41 24.30 -0.70
CA MET A 256 26.50 25.59 -1.39
C MET A 256 25.30 26.48 -1.09
N ARG A 257 24.09 25.91 -1.02
CA ARG A 257 22.88 26.66 -0.64
C ARG A 257 22.95 27.17 0.79
N PHE A 258 23.44 26.35 1.73
CA PHE A 258 23.66 26.78 3.11
C PHE A 258 24.70 27.90 3.20
N ALA A 259 25.82 27.79 2.48
CA ALA A 259 26.83 28.86 2.40
C ALA A 259 26.23 30.18 1.85
N GLY A 260 25.37 30.08 0.83
CA GLY A 260 24.62 31.22 0.29
C GLY A 260 23.70 31.87 1.33
N GLN A 261 23.02 31.09 2.17
CA GLN A 261 22.19 31.61 3.25
C GLN A 261 23.02 32.30 4.34
N VAL A 262 24.16 31.73 4.74
CA VAL A 262 25.07 32.36 5.71
C VAL A 262 25.61 33.69 5.18
N ALA A 263 26.01 33.74 3.91
CA ALA A 263 26.46 34.98 3.27
C ALA A 263 25.35 36.04 3.23
N THR A 264 24.13 35.63 2.92
CA THR A 264 22.96 36.52 2.88
C THR A 264 22.67 37.09 4.26
N VAL A 265 22.64 36.25 5.30
CA VAL A 265 22.43 36.71 6.70
C VAL A 265 23.58 37.64 7.11
N GLY A 266 24.83 37.29 6.84
CA GLY A 266 25.98 38.15 7.12
C GLY A 266 25.86 39.54 6.46
N LEU A 267 25.51 39.58 5.18
CA LEU A 267 25.29 40.83 4.45
C LEU A 267 24.16 41.65 5.07
N THR A 268 23.04 41.02 5.43
CA THR A 268 21.91 41.74 6.06
C THR A 268 22.32 42.38 7.38
N VAL A 269 23.12 41.70 8.22
CA VAL A 269 23.62 42.26 9.48
C VAL A 269 24.50 43.49 9.25
N VAL A 270 25.37 43.46 8.23
CA VAL A 270 26.23 44.61 7.88
C VAL A 270 25.39 45.82 7.45
N VAL A 271 24.36 45.61 6.61
CA VAL A 271 23.46 46.68 6.16
C VAL A 271 22.69 47.28 7.35
N PHE A 272 22.18 46.45 8.27
CA PHE A 272 21.50 46.93 9.47
C PHE A 272 22.42 47.71 10.42
N LEU A 273 23.66 47.26 10.59
CA LEU A 273 24.67 47.96 11.41
C LEU A 273 25.03 49.32 10.80
N TRP A 274 25.09 49.43 9.47
CA TRP A 274 25.34 50.68 8.78
C TRP A 274 24.24 51.73 9.04
N TRP A 275 22.98 51.30 9.10
CA TRP A 275 21.85 52.16 9.47
C TRP A 275 21.79 52.54 10.95
N LEU A 276 22.37 51.72 11.84
CA LEU A 276 22.44 52.03 13.28
C LEU A 276 23.53 53.05 13.62
N TRP A 277 24.58 53.17 12.81
CA TRP A 277 25.67 54.13 12.99
C TRP A 277 25.22 55.59 13.23
N PRO A 278 24.32 56.18 12.42
CA PRO A 278 23.84 57.55 12.65
C PRO A 278 23.07 57.72 13.97
N LEU A 279 22.34 56.70 14.44
CA LEU A 279 21.64 56.74 15.73
C LEU A 279 22.62 56.73 16.90
N VAL A 280 23.67 55.90 16.83
CA VAL A 280 24.74 55.86 17.84
C VAL A 280 25.50 57.20 17.86
N ALA A 281 25.81 57.76 16.69
CA ALA A 281 26.46 59.07 16.58
C ALA A 281 25.58 60.19 17.15
N ALA A 282 24.29 60.21 16.84
CA ALA A 282 23.34 61.18 17.39
C ALA A 282 23.20 61.06 18.92
N GLY A 283 23.14 59.84 19.44
CA GLY A 283 23.13 59.55 20.88
C GLY A 283 24.39 60.04 21.59
N ALA A 284 25.58 59.80 21.00
CA ALA A 284 26.85 60.28 21.53
C ALA A 284 26.93 61.82 21.56
N VAL A 285 26.47 62.49 20.50
CA VAL A 285 26.39 63.95 20.43
C VAL A 285 25.42 64.51 21.49
N TYR A 286 24.25 63.89 21.66
CA TYR A 286 23.29 64.27 22.69
C TYR A 286 23.89 64.15 24.10
N TYR A 287 24.58 63.04 24.39
CA TYR A 287 25.22 62.82 25.69
C TYR A 287 26.38 63.80 25.94
N ALA A 288 27.20 64.08 24.94
CA ALA A 288 28.28 65.07 25.03
C ALA A 288 27.75 66.49 25.27
N ARG A 289 26.65 66.87 24.61
CA ARG A 289 25.97 68.16 24.85
C ARG A 289 25.38 68.23 26.25
N ARG A 290 24.81 67.14 26.78
CA ARG A 290 24.25 67.07 28.13
C ARG A 290 25.33 67.13 29.21
N ALA A 291 26.49 66.50 28.99
CA ALA A 291 27.64 66.58 29.90
C ALA A 291 28.22 68.00 29.99
N ARG A 292 28.32 68.71 28.86
CA ARG A 292 28.78 70.11 28.83
C ARG A 292 27.84 71.07 29.56
N ARG A 293 26.53 70.81 29.56
CA ARG A 293 25.53 71.61 30.30
C ARG A 293 25.56 71.42 31.81
N ARG A 294 26.21 70.36 32.32
CA ARG A 294 26.36 70.10 33.77
C ARG A 294 27.64 70.69 34.39
N GLY A 295 28.52 71.28 33.58
CA GLY A 295 29.78 71.88 34.04
C GLY A 295 29.74 73.40 34.30
N ALA A 296 28.59 74.05 34.20
CA ALA A 296 28.47 75.48 34.49
C ALA A 296 28.01 75.68 35.95
N THR A 297 28.97 75.66 36.90
CA THR A 297 28.75 76.24 38.23
C THR A 297 29.14 77.72 38.17
N PRO A 298 28.25 78.65 38.55
CA PRO A 298 28.44 80.08 38.36
C PRO A 298 29.24 80.71 39.51
N GLY A 299 30.20 81.56 39.16
CA GLY A 299 30.91 82.44 40.09
C GLY A 299 32.13 83.02 39.39
N ALA A 300 32.52 84.26 39.59
CA ALA A 300 31.98 85.39 40.32
C ALA A 300 32.82 86.56 39.80
N THR A 301 32.18 87.63 39.37
CA THR A 301 32.84 88.90 39.10
C THR A 301 33.04 89.61 40.42
N GLU A 302 34.28 89.86 40.83
CA GLU A 302 34.61 91.02 41.65
C GLU A 302 36.08 91.41 41.50
N VAL A 303 36.28 92.72 41.43
CA VAL A 303 37.54 93.48 41.47
C VAL A 303 37.78 93.87 42.92
#